data_AF-A0A1A8GW14-F1
#
_entry.id   AF-A0A1A8GW14-F1
#
_cell.length_a   1.000
_cell.length_b   1.000
_cell.length_c   1.000
_cell.angle_alpha   90.00
_cell.angle_beta   90.00
_cell.angle_gamma   90.00
#
_symmetry.space_group_name_H-M   'P 1'
#
loop_
_entity.id
_entity.type
_entity.pdbx_description
1 polymer ?
#
loop_
_entity_poly.entity_id
_entity_poly.type
_entity_poly.pdbx_seq_one_letter_code
_entity_poly.pdbx_strand_id
1 'polypeptide(L)'
;LTISVNVLYNYLEANTQVPWEDLRYLFGEIMYGGHITDDWDRRLCRTYLEEYMQPNQFDRKLALGTGFFVPSNLDYKGYHDFIDEMLPHESPVHYGLHPNAEIEFLTVTSDSLF
;
A
#
# COMPACT_ATOMS: atom_id res chain seq x y z
N LEU A 1 -10.37 -8.34 -0.51
CA LEU A 1 -9.91 -7.66 0.71
C LEU A 1 -10.32 -8.38 2.00
N THR A 2 -11.59 -8.71 2.22
CA THR A 2 -12.08 -9.37 3.46
C THR A 2 -11.33 -10.66 3.82
N ILE A 3 -11.02 -11.49 2.83
CA ILE A 3 -10.24 -12.72 3.04
C ILE A 3 -8.83 -12.39 3.55
N SER A 4 -8.16 -11.41 2.94
CA SER A 4 -6.81 -10.98 3.35
C SER A 4 -6.77 -10.51 4.81
N VAL A 5 -7.80 -9.77 5.24
CA VAL A 5 -7.94 -9.31 6.65
C VAL A 5 -8.09 -10.50 7.60
N ASN A 6 -8.95 -11.47 7.26
CA ASN A 6 -9.13 -12.66 8.09
C ASN A 6 -7.85 -13.48 8.19
N VAL A 7 -7.11 -13.65 7.09
CA VAL A 7 -5.85 -14.39 7.12
C VAL A 7 -4.78 -13.64 7.93
N LEU A 8 -4.69 -12.31 7.79
CA LEU A 8 -3.81 -11.48 8.62
C LEU A 8 -4.10 -11.71 10.11
N TYR A 9 -5.36 -11.57 10.51
CA TYR A 9 -5.78 -11.74 11.89
C TYR A 9 -5.39 -13.11 12.45
N ASN A 10 -5.67 -14.18 11.71
CA ASN A 10 -5.33 -15.54 12.12
C ASN A 10 -3.81 -15.75 12.26
N TYR A 11 -3.00 -15.20 11.36
CA TYR A 11 -1.54 -15.30 11.44
C TYR A 11 -0.97 -14.53 12.63
N LEU A 12 -1.54 -13.36 12.95
CA LEU A 12 -1.11 -12.56 14.09
C LEU A 12 -1.47 -13.22 15.42
N GLU A 13 -2.65 -13.84 15.53
CA GLU A 13 -3.08 -14.57 16.74
C GLU A 13 -2.26 -15.86 16.96
N ALA A 14 -1.87 -16.54 15.87
CA ALA A 14 -1.16 -17.81 15.95
C ALA A 14 0.35 -17.68 16.28
N ASN A 15 0.93 -16.47 16.18
CA ASN A 15 2.37 -16.26 16.31
C ASN A 15 2.68 -15.20 17.38
N THR A 16 3.73 -15.43 18.18
CA THR A 16 4.17 -14.49 19.22
C THR A 16 4.88 -13.25 18.67
N GLN A 17 5.39 -13.34 17.44
CA GLN A 17 6.00 -12.25 16.69
C GLN A 17 5.35 -12.17 15.31
N VAL A 18 5.32 -10.97 14.73
CA VAL A 18 4.74 -10.76 13.40
C VAL A 18 5.60 -11.45 12.34
N PRO A 19 5.07 -12.44 11.58
CA PRO A 19 5.84 -13.16 10.57
C PRO A 19 5.84 -12.38 9.25
N TRP A 20 6.64 -11.31 9.17
CA TRP A 20 6.63 -10.36 8.04
C TRP A 20 6.95 -11.00 6.67
N GLU A 21 7.87 -11.97 6.61
CA GLU A 21 8.20 -12.66 5.37
C GLU A 21 7.04 -13.50 4.87
N ASP A 22 6.41 -14.28 5.76
CA ASP A 22 5.26 -15.11 5.41
C ASP A 22 4.06 -14.27 4.96
N LEU A 23 3.80 -13.16 5.66
CA LEU A 23 2.71 -12.24 5.29
C LEU A 23 2.96 -11.62 3.90
N ARG A 24 4.19 -11.18 3.61
CA ARG A 24 4.54 -10.63 2.28
C ARG A 24 4.41 -11.68 1.19
N TYR A 25 4.86 -12.90 1.45
CA TYR A 25 4.71 -14.01 0.50
C TYR A 25 3.22 -14.35 0.26
N LEU A 26 2.45 -14.48 1.32
CA LEU A 26 1.02 -14.77 1.25
C LEU A 26 0.27 -13.69 0.47
N PHE A 27 0.48 -12.41 0.78
CA PHE A 27 -0.25 -11.36 0.09
C PHE A 27 0.27 -11.15 -1.33
N GLY A 28 1.57 -11.17 -1.55
CA GLY A 28 2.18 -10.94 -2.86
C GLY A 28 1.98 -12.09 -3.83
N GLU A 29 2.30 -13.32 -3.44
CA GLU A 29 2.34 -14.47 -4.34
C GLU A 29 1.01 -15.25 -4.36
N ILE A 30 0.31 -15.36 -3.22
CA ILE A 30 -0.92 -16.16 -3.13
C ILE A 30 -2.16 -15.31 -3.38
N MET A 31 -2.33 -14.20 -2.64
CA MET A 31 -3.57 -13.41 -2.73
C MET A 31 -3.62 -12.52 -3.97
N TYR A 32 -2.54 -11.79 -4.26
CA TYR A 32 -2.45 -10.93 -5.45
C TYR A 32 -1.72 -11.61 -6.61
N GLY A 33 -0.79 -12.54 -6.35
CA GLY A 33 0.06 -13.13 -7.38
C GLY A 33 -0.69 -13.94 -8.43
N GLY A 34 -1.83 -14.55 -8.08
CA GLY A 34 -2.73 -15.20 -9.05
C GLY A 34 -3.37 -14.24 -10.06
N HIS A 35 -3.38 -12.93 -9.77
CA HIS A 35 -3.90 -11.89 -10.67
C HIS A 35 -2.81 -11.18 -11.48
N ILE A 36 -1.54 -11.34 -11.09
CA ILE A 36 -0.39 -10.70 -11.74
C ILE A 36 0.28 -11.69 -12.67
N THR A 37 0.21 -11.43 -13.97
CA THR A 37 0.78 -12.31 -15.00
C THR A 37 2.18 -11.89 -15.42
N ASP A 38 2.47 -10.59 -15.44
CA ASP A 38 3.77 -10.05 -15.82
C ASP A 38 4.79 -10.10 -14.67
N ASP A 39 6.04 -10.44 -15.00
CA ASP A 39 7.12 -10.59 -14.01
C ASP A 39 7.58 -9.25 -13.44
N TRP A 40 7.50 -8.17 -14.22
CA TRP A 40 7.82 -6.82 -13.74
C TRP A 40 6.75 -6.31 -12.79
N ASP A 41 5.47 -6.54 -13.09
CA ASP A 41 4.37 -6.22 -12.18
C ASP A 41 4.49 -7.01 -10.87
N ARG A 42 4.93 -8.27 -10.93
CA ARG A 42 5.15 -9.09 -9.73
C ARG A 42 6.30 -8.54 -8.88
N ARG A 43 7.38 -8.13 -9.54
CA ARG A 43 8.51 -7.47 -8.87
C ARG A 43 8.07 -6.16 -8.22
N LEU A 44 7.29 -5.34 -8.93
CA LEU A 44 6.76 -4.08 -8.41
C LEU A 44 5.88 -4.31 -7.17
N CYS A 45 4.95 -5.26 -7.24
CA CYS A 45 4.09 -5.63 -6.12
C CYS A 45 4.90 -6.07 -4.90
N ARG A 46 5.94 -6.89 -5.10
CA ARG A 46 6.85 -7.30 -4.01
C ARG A 46 7.55 -6.09 -3.38
N THR A 47 8.04 -5.15 -4.18
CA THR A 47 8.70 -3.95 -3.66
C THR A 47 7.75 -3.09 -2.83
N TYR A 48 6.49 -2.93 -3.23
CA TYR A 48 5.49 -2.26 -2.39
C TYR A 48 5.26 -2.98 -1.07
N LEU A 49 5.15 -4.31 -1.09
CA LEU A 49 4.96 -5.10 0.13
C LEU A 49 6.18 -5.05 1.06
N GLU A 50 7.39 -4.95 0.52
CA GLU A 50 8.60 -4.76 1.32
C GLU A 50 8.60 -3.40 2.04
N GLU A 51 8.16 -2.34 1.37
CA GLU A 51 8.08 -1.01 1.95
C GLU A 51 6.94 -0.88 2.98
N TYR A 52 5.78 -1.48 2.68
CA TYR A 52 4.57 -1.39 3.49
C TYR A 52 4.40 -2.50 4.52
N MET A 53 5.24 -3.52 4.58
CA MET A 53 5.11 -4.61 5.56
C MET A 53 6.46 -4.96 6.16
N GLN A 54 6.98 -4.02 6.93
CA GLN A 54 8.28 -4.11 7.58
C GLN A 54 8.18 -3.91 9.11
N PRO A 55 9.10 -4.49 9.90
CA PRO A 55 9.10 -4.35 11.36
C PRO A 55 9.07 -2.90 11.86
N ASN A 56 9.67 -1.99 11.10
CA ASN A 56 9.82 -0.59 11.46
C ASN A 56 8.58 0.26 11.15
N GLN A 57 7.48 -0.33 10.67
CA GLN A 57 6.25 0.41 10.34
C GLN A 57 5.66 1.20 11.51
N PHE A 58 5.85 0.70 12.73
CA PHE A 58 5.34 1.36 13.93
C PHE A 58 6.28 2.44 14.46
N ASP A 59 7.45 2.64 13.84
CA ASP A 59 8.29 3.80 14.14
C ASP A 59 7.63 5.05 13.55
N ARG A 60 7.53 6.12 14.35
CA ARG A 60 6.87 7.40 14.02
C ARG A 60 7.55 8.20 12.90
N LYS A 61 8.39 7.54 12.11
CA LYS A 61 9.20 8.11 11.04
C LYS A 61 8.88 7.51 9.67
N LEU A 62 8.10 6.42 9.60
CA LEU A 62 7.74 5.86 8.30
C LEU A 62 6.74 6.79 7.61
N ALA A 63 7.14 7.27 6.44
CA ALA A 63 6.30 8.04 5.55
C ALA A 63 5.84 7.13 4.40
N LEU A 64 4.52 6.97 4.22
CA LEU A 64 3.95 6.21 3.10
C LEU A 64 3.95 7.02 1.80
N GLY A 65 4.17 8.32 1.91
CA GLY A 65 4.31 9.26 0.81
C GLY A 65 4.90 10.58 1.31
N THR A 66 5.20 11.50 0.39
CA THR A 66 5.72 12.82 0.75
C THR A 66 4.74 13.57 1.64
N GLY A 67 5.09 13.74 2.92
CA GLY A 67 4.25 14.42 3.91
C GLY A 67 3.15 13.56 4.53
N PHE A 68 3.01 12.28 4.16
CA PHE A 68 2.00 11.38 4.73
C PHE A 68 2.65 10.30 5.61
N PHE A 69 2.61 10.53 6.93
CA PHE A 69 3.23 9.67 7.93
C PHE A 69 2.24 8.63 8.46
N VAL A 70 2.76 7.46 8.84
CA VAL A 70 1.94 6.45 9.54
C VAL A 70 1.51 7.02 10.89
N PRO A 71 0.20 7.09 11.20
CA PRO A 71 -0.25 7.55 12.51
C PRO A 71 0.13 6.54 13.61
N SER A 72 0.15 7.00 14.86
CA SER A 72 0.23 6.07 16.00
C SER A 72 -1.03 5.20 16.08
N ASN A 73 -1.05 4.19 16.95
CA ASN A 73 -2.24 3.35 17.12
C ASN A 73 -3.47 4.21 17.48
N LEU A 74 -4.41 4.29 16.55
CA LEU A 74 -5.72 4.93 16.70
C LEU A 74 -6.82 3.87 16.76
N ASP A 75 -8.01 4.28 17.18
CA ASP A 75 -9.22 3.48 16.97
C ASP A 75 -9.73 3.64 15.53
N TYR A 76 -10.73 2.83 15.15
CA TYR A 76 -11.27 2.86 13.79
C TYR A 76 -11.68 4.26 13.34
N LYS A 77 -12.35 5.01 14.23
CA LYS A 77 -12.78 6.38 13.93
C LYS A 77 -11.58 7.32 13.77
N GLY A 78 -10.59 7.23 14.67
CA GLY A 78 -9.38 8.05 14.57
C GLY A 78 -8.61 7.84 13.27
N TYR A 79 -8.57 6.61 12.73
CA TYR A 79 -7.97 6.39 11.41
C TYR A 79 -8.73 7.09 10.28
N HIS A 80 -10.07 7.11 10.32
CA HIS A 80 -10.87 7.85 9.33
C HIS A 80 -10.62 9.36 9.43
N ASP A 81 -10.72 9.91 10.64
CA ASP A 81 -10.48 11.33 10.89
C ASP A 81 -9.06 11.74 10.44
N PHE A 82 -8.04 10.91 10.69
CA PHE A 82 -6.67 11.14 10.24
C PHE A 82 -6.54 11.14 8.71
N ILE A 83 -7.18 10.19 8.02
CA ILE A 83 -7.14 10.13 6.55
C ILE A 83 -7.80 11.38 5.96
N ASP A 84 -8.96 11.78 6.48
CA ASP A 84 -9.69 12.96 5.99
C ASP A 84 -8.90 14.26 6.17
N GLU A 85 -8.12 14.38 7.26
CA GLU A 85 -7.35 15.59 7.55
C GLU A 85 -5.96 15.62 6.90
N MET A 86 -5.29 14.46 6.79
CA MET A 86 -3.86 14.39 6.47
C MET A 86 -3.55 13.87 5.06
N LEU A 87 -4.51 13.21 4.40
CA LEU A 87 -4.26 12.64 3.07
C LEU A 87 -4.06 13.78 2.03
N PRO A 88 -2.89 13.84 1.36
CA PRO A 88 -2.66 14.84 0.32
C PRO A 88 -3.48 14.52 -0.94
N HIS A 89 -3.64 15.53 -1.81
CA HIS A 89 -4.17 15.30 -3.15
C HIS A 89 -3.37 14.22 -3.89
N GLU A 90 -4.06 13.40 -4.67
CA GLU A 90 -3.41 12.36 -5.47
C GLU A 90 -2.35 12.97 -6.39
N SER A 91 -1.20 12.30 -6.48
CA SER A 91 -0.10 12.69 -7.34
C SER A 91 0.68 11.44 -7.74
N PRO A 92 1.17 11.33 -8.99
CA PRO A 92 1.96 10.18 -9.43
C PRO A 92 3.17 9.91 -8.52
N VAL A 93 3.73 10.96 -7.92
CA VAL A 93 4.90 10.87 -7.03
C VAL A 93 4.61 10.02 -5.79
N HIS A 94 3.38 10.05 -5.26
CA HIS A 94 2.98 9.21 -4.13
C HIS A 94 3.02 7.71 -4.44
N TYR A 95 2.95 7.36 -5.73
CA TYR A 95 3.04 5.99 -6.21
C TYR A 95 4.44 5.67 -6.77
N GLY A 96 5.43 6.55 -6.61
CA GLY A 96 6.78 6.37 -7.15
C GLY A 96 6.90 6.63 -8.65
N LEU A 97 5.90 7.27 -9.26
CA LEU A 97 5.88 7.62 -10.68
C LEU A 97 6.45 9.03 -10.92
N HIS A 98 6.91 9.26 -12.15
CA HIS A 98 7.35 10.58 -12.58
C HIS A 98 6.14 11.53 -12.74
N PRO A 99 6.23 12.83 -12.41
CA PRO A 99 5.13 13.79 -12.57
C PRO A 99 4.51 13.82 -13.98
N ASN A 100 5.29 13.50 -15.01
CA ASN A 100 4.80 13.42 -16.40
C ASN A 100 3.69 12.37 -16.60
N ALA A 101 3.56 11.37 -15.74
CA ALA A 101 2.48 10.38 -15.82
C ALA A 101 1.09 11.05 -15.70
N GLU A 102 0.99 12.15 -14.95
CA GLU A 102 -0.25 12.92 -14.84
C GLU A 102 -0.56 13.67 -16.15
N ILE A 103 0.46 14.23 -16.81
CA ILE A 103 0.30 14.93 -18.10
C ILE A 103 -0.24 13.96 -19.16
N GLU A 104 0.34 12.77 -19.24
CA GLU A 104 -0.11 11.72 -20.15
C GLU A 104 -1.55 11.30 -19.86
N PHE A 105 -1.88 11.04 -18.58
CA PHE A 105 -3.24 10.73 -18.15
C PHE A 105 -4.25 11.81 -18.56
N LEU A 106 -3.93 13.08 -18.32
CA LEU A 106 -4.81 14.20 -18.65
C LEU A 106 -4.97 14.39 -20.16
N THR A 107 -3.90 14.14 -20.94
CA THR A 107 -3.94 14.24 -22.40
C THR A 107 -4.84 13.14 -22.98
N VAL A 108 -4.66 11.89 -22.57
CA VAL A 108 -5.50 10.76 -23.00
C VAL A 108 -6.96 10.98 -22.60
N THR A 109 -7.20 11.49 -21.38
CA THR A 109 -8.55 11.80 -20.92
C THR A 109 -9.18 12.91 -21.77
N SER A 110 -8.42 13.96 -22.10
CA SER A 110 -8.88 15.03 -23.00
C SER A 110 -9.22 14.49 -24.39
N ASP A 111 -8.36 13.65 -24.97
CA ASP A 111 -8.60 13.06 -26.29
C ASP A 111 -9.81 12.12 -26.30
N SER A 112 -10.15 11.50 -25.16
CA SER A 112 -11.36 10.67 -25.05
C SER A 112 -12.66 11.47 -24.91
N LEU A 113 -12.57 12.75 -24.53
CA LEU A 113 -13.72 13.63 -24.33
C LEU A 113 -14.14 14.37 -25.60
N PHE A 114 -13.28 14.41 -26.62
CA PHE A 114 -13.51 15.09 -27.92
C PHE A 114 -13.53 14.10 -29.08
#